data_AF-A0A3D2FNT6-F1
#
_entry.id   AF-A0A3D2FNT6-F1
#
_cell.length_a   1.000
_cell.length_b   1.000
_cell.length_c   1.000
_cell.angle_alpha   90.00
_cell.angle_beta   90.00
_cell.angle_gamma   90.00
#
_symmetry.space_group_name_H-M   'P 1'
#
loop_
_entity.id
_entity.type
_entity.pdbx_description
1 polymer ?
#
loop_
_entity_poly.entity_id
_entity_poly.type
_entity_poly.pdbx_seq_one_letter_code
_entity_poly.pdbx_strand_id
1 'polypeptide(L)' 'MNVEQIKLSSQEQEELLNISPDYVRISMAAAIELGLKPGRIHGCGCGCINLLQNYPEGCFANCSYCGLARERPGLAE' A
#
# COMPACT_ATOMS: atom_id res chain seq x y z
N MET A 1 -3.45 7.25 -28.97
CA MET A 1 -3.32 5.84 -29.39
C MET A 1 -4.13 5.02 -28.40
N ASN A 2 -5.13 4.33 -28.92
CA ASN A 2 -6.15 3.59 -28.18
C ASN A 2 -5.52 2.59 -27.21
N VAL A 3 -5.75 2.79 -25.92
CA VAL A 3 -5.72 1.68 -24.97
C VAL A 3 -7.17 1.23 -24.88
N GLU A 4 -7.49 0.19 -25.64
CA GLU A 4 -8.73 -0.54 -25.49
C GLU A 4 -8.93 -0.81 -24.01
N GLN A 5 -10.01 -0.29 -23.46
CA GLN A 5 -10.43 -0.56 -22.10
C GLN A 5 -10.70 -2.06 -22.00
N ILE A 6 -9.69 -2.80 -21.58
CA ILE A 6 -9.82 -4.18 -21.16
C ILE A 6 -10.82 -4.14 -20.00
N LYS A 7 -12.07 -4.53 -20.27
CA LYS A 7 -13.11 -4.71 -19.26
C LYS A 7 -12.76 -5.96 -18.44
N LEU A 8 -11.66 -5.89 -17.69
CA LEU A 8 -11.36 -6.88 -16.66
C LEU A 8 -12.54 -6.88 -15.68
N SER A 9 -13.00 -8.06 -15.31
CA SER A 9 -14.00 -8.21 -14.26
C SER A 9 -13.47 -7.57 -12.96
N SER A 10 -14.37 -7.16 -12.07
CA SER A 10 -13.99 -6.54 -10.80
C SER A 10 -13.01 -7.41 -10.00
N GLN A 11 -13.13 -8.73 -10.11
CA GLN A 11 -12.25 -9.69 -9.44
C GLN A 11 -10.84 -9.72 -10.04
N GLU A 12 -10.72 -9.69 -11.38
CA GLU A 12 -9.41 -9.64 -12.03
C GLU A 12 -8.71 -8.30 -11.80
N GLN A 13 -9.46 -7.20 -11.66
CA GLN A 13 -8.90 -5.92 -11.24
C GLN A 13 -8.38 -5.99 -9.80
N GLU A 14 -9.07 -6.67 -8.90
CA GLU A 14 -8.67 -6.85 -7.49
C GLU A 14 -7.34 -7.61 -7.35
N GLU A 15 -7.20 -8.73 -8.08
CA GLU A 15 -5.97 -9.54 -8.10
C GLU A 15 -4.80 -8.84 -8.78
N LEU A 16 -5.05 -8.13 -9.89
CA LEU A 16 -3.99 -7.46 -10.64
C LEU A 16 -3.49 -6.18 -9.94
N LEU A 17 -4.37 -5.51 -9.19
CA LEU A 17 -4.09 -4.22 -8.56
C LEU A 17 -3.77 -4.34 -7.07
N ASN A 18 -3.79 -5.53 -6.48
CA ASN A 18 -3.57 -5.75 -5.04
C ASN A 18 -4.42 -4.78 -4.20
N ILE A 19 -5.74 -4.84 -4.36
CA ILE A 19 -6.68 -3.90 -3.73
C ILE A 19 -6.86 -4.24 -2.24
N SER A 20 -7.04 -3.22 -1.40
CA SER A 20 -7.37 -3.40 0.02
C SER A 20 -8.83 -3.80 0.21
N PRO A 21 -9.17 -4.67 1.18
CA PRO A 21 -8.37 -5.04 2.37
C PRO A 21 -7.44 -6.25 2.20
N ASP A 22 -7.56 -7.03 1.12
CA ASP A 22 -6.80 -8.27 0.92
C ASP A 22 -5.29 -8.00 0.85
N TYR A 23 -4.91 -6.85 0.32
CA TYR A 23 -3.53 -6.40 0.26
C TYR A 23 -3.35 -5.05 0.96
N VAL A 24 -2.31 -4.98 1.78
CA VAL A 24 -1.84 -3.74 2.42
C VAL A 24 -0.31 -3.68 2.37
N ARG A 25 0.24 -2.47 2.40
CA ARG A 25 1.68 -2.25 2.51
C ARG A 25 2.05 -1.76 3.90
N ILE A 26 3.19 -2.22 4.41
CA ILE A 26 3.79 -1.79 5.67
C ILE A 26 5.25 -1.45 5.45
N SER A 27 5.88 -0.73 6.39
CA SER A 27 7.32 -0.45 6.32
C SER A 27 8.14 -1.73 6.51
N MET A 28 9.37 -1.76 6.00
CA MET A 28 10.30 -2.87 6.24
C MET A 28 10.53 -3.11 7.74
N ALA A 29 10.64 -2.03 8.52
CA ALA A 29 10.76 -2.11 9.98
C ALA A 29 9.57 -2.87 10.61
N ALA A 30 8.33 -2.52 10.23
CA ALA A 30 7.15 -3.22 10.69
C ALA A 30 7.14 -4.70 10.26
N ALA A 31 7.57 -5.01 9.03
CA ALA A 31 7.65 -6.39 8.56
C ALA A 31 8.68 -7.24 9.34
N ILE A 32 9.80 -6.64 9.77
CA ILE A 32 10.81 -7.30 10.61
C ILE A 32 10.26 -7.52 12.02
N GLU A 33 9.66 -6.49 12.63
CA GLU A 33 9.06 -6.57 13.97
C GLU A 33 7.94 -7.61 14.07
N LEU A 34 7.10 -7.72 13.03
CA LEU A 34 6.03 -8.71 12.96
C LEU A 34 6.53 -10.12 12.58
N GLY A 35 7.82 -10.30 12.28
CA GLY A 35 8.38 -11.58 11.85
C GLY A 35 8.00 -12.02 10.42
N LEU A 36 7.44 -11.11 9.62
CA LEU A 36 7.06 -11.36 8.21
C LEU A 36 8.27 -11.33 7.27
N LYS A 37 9.34 -10.63 7.67
CA LYS A 37 10.63 -10.57 6.95
C LYS A 37 11.80 -10.77 7.91
N PRO A 38 12.88 -11.42 7.47
CA PRO A 38 14.08 -11.55 8.29
C PRO A 38 14.78 -10.20 8.45
N GLY A 39 15.31 -9.94 9.64
CA GLY A 39 16.09 -8.73 9.93
C GLY A 39 16.26 -8.52 11.43
N ARG A 40 17.00 -7.48 11.80
CA ARG A 40 17.08 -6.99 13.18
C ARG A 40 17.01 -5.48 13.19
N ILE A 41 16.24 -4.93 14.12
CA ILE A 41 16.19 -3.50 14.42
C ILE A 41 16.95 -3.29 15.72
N HIS A 42 17.77 -2.24 15.80
CA HIS A 42 18.61 -1.96 16.98
C HIS A 42 18.21 -0.64 17.63
N GLY A 43 18.03 -0.65 18.95
CA GLY A 43 17.78 0.57 19.73
C GLY A 43 16.40 1.19 19.57
N CYS A 44 15.47 0.56 18.84
CA CYS A 44 14.07 0.96 18.76
C CYS A 44 13.15 -0.24 18.49
N GLY A 45 11.85 -0.07 18.73
CA GLY A 45 10.80 -1.05 18.39
C GLY A 45 9.55 -0.34 17.86
N CYS A 46 8.70 -1.06 17.13
CA CYS A 46 7.47 -0.51 16.56
C CYS A 46 6.28 -0.75 17.51
N GLY A 47 5.98 0.23 18.38
CA GLY A 47 4.75 0.20 19.21
C GLY A 47 3.46 0.47 18.41
N CYS A 48 3.60 1.00 17.20
CA CYS A 48 2.52 1.19 16.24
C CYS A 48 3.05 0.96 14.82
N ILE A 49 2.17 0.54 13.92
CA ILE A 49 2.47 0.35 12.49
C ILE A 49 1.48 1.13 11.64
N ASN A 50 1.95 1.68 10.53
CA ASN A 50 1.09 2.29 9.53
C ASN A 50 0.71 1.25 8.48
N LEU A 51 -0.58 1.18 8.14
CA LEU A 51 -1.07 0.40 7.01
C LEU A 51 -1.32 1.33 5.83
N LEU A 52 -0.63 1.08 4.72
CA LEU A 52 -0.86 1.78 3.46
C LEU A 52 -1.82 0.94 2.61
N GLN A 53 -3.03 1.45 2.48
CA GLN A 53 -4.08 0.86 1.66
C GLN A 53 -3.91 1.20 0.18
N ASN A 54 -4.43 0.34 -0.68
CA ASN A 54 -4.36 0.47 -2.12
C ASN A 54 -5.78 0.46 -2.71
N TYR A 55 -6.18 1.58 -3.28
CA TYR A 55 -7.49 1.79 -3.89
C TYR A 55 -7.31 2.49 -5.24
N PRO A 56 -8.01 2.09 -6.31
CA PRO A 56 -7.85 2.66 -7.66
C PRO A 56 -7.98 4.20 -7.72
N GLU A 57 -8.83 4.78 -6.89
CA GLU A 57 -9.07 6.21 -6.76
C GLU A 57 -7.89 6.99 -6.17
N GLY A 58 -6.91 6.33 -5.56
CA GLY A 58 -5.78 6.98 -4.90
C GLY A 58 -6.13 7.61 -3.56
N CYS A 59 -5.20 8.41 -3.05
CA CYS A 59 -5.34 9.09 -1.77
C CYS A 59 -5.29 10.61 -1.96
N PHE A 60 -6.39 11.27 -1.58
CA PHE A 60 -6.52 12.74 -1.57
C PHE A 60 -6.26 13.35 -0.18
N ALA A 61 -5.85 12.53 0.79
CA ALA A 61 -5.63 12.99 2.15
C ALA A 61 -4.32 13.78 2.29
N ASN A 62 -4.23 14.57 3.37
CA ASN A 62 -3.05 15.33 3.73
C ASN A 62 -2.50 14.89 5.10
N CYS A 63 -2.22 13.59 5.23
CA CYS A 63 -1.76 13.00 6.49
C CYS A 63 -0.36 13.52 6.85
N SER A 64 -0.21 14.05 8.07
CA SER A 64 1.05 14.59 8.60
C SER A 64 2.21 13.58 8.63
N TYR A 65 1.89 12.29 8.61
CA TYR A 65 2.86 11.18 8.73
C TYR A 65 3.11 10.42 7.42
N CYS A 66 2.33 10.65 6.36
CA CYS A 66 2.42 9.88 5.12
C CYS A 66 3.54 10.37 4.19
N GLY A 67 3.96 11.64 4.31
CA GLY A 67 4.97 12.25 3.43
C GLY A 67 4.55 12.45 1.97
N LEU A 68 3.53 11.72 1.51
CA LEU A 68 2.95 11.74 0.16
C LEU A 68 1.71 12.63 0.08
N ALA A 69 1.77 13.79 0.73
CA ALA A 69 0.66 14.70 0.85
C ALA A 69 0.12 15.16 -0.54
N ARG A 70 -1.21 15.19 -0.65
CA ARG A 70 -2.01 15.87 -1.70
C ARG A 70 -2.22 15.13 -3.02
N GLU A 71 -1.39 14.17 -3.42
CA GLU A 71 -1.67 13.35 -4.61
C GLU A 71 -0.88 12.03 -4.53
N ARG A 72 -1.56 10.93 -4.19
CA ARG A 72 -1.01 9.58 -4.38
C ARG A 72 -1.86 8.86 -5.43
N PRO A 73 -1.28 8.44 -6.57
CA PRO A 73 -2.00 7.63 -7.53
C PRO A 73 -2.43 6.31 -6.88
N GLY A 74 -3.59 5.80 -7.30
CA GLY A 74 -4.19 4.60 -6.71
C GLY A 74 -3.48 3.31 -7.05
N LEU A 75 -2.80 3.25 -8.19
CA LEU A 75 -1.94 2.11 -8.50
C LEU A 75 -0.66 2.17 -7.67
N ALA A 76 -0.31 1.04 -7.07
CA ALA A 76 1.01 0.85 -6.51
C ALA A 76 2.04 0.77 -7.65
N GLU A 77 2.98 1.71 -7.68
CA GLU A 77 4.22 1.61 -8.45
C GLU A 77 5.21 0.60 -7.82
#